data_AF-A0AB36DVN3-F1
#
_entry.id   AF-A0AB36DVN3-F1
#
_cell.length_a   1.000
_cell.length_b   1.000
_cell.length_c   1.000
_cell.angle_alpha   90.00
_cell.angle_beta   90.00
_cell.angle_gamma   90.00
#
_symmetry.space_group_name_H-M   'P 1'
#
loop_
_entity.id
_entity.type
_entity.pdbx_description
1 polymer ?
#
loop_
_entity_poly.entity_id
_entity_poly.type
_entity_poly.pdbx_seq_one_letter_code
_entity_poly.pdbx_strand_id
1 'polypeptide(L)'
;MKQKTFFQLSTITLACAALMACSSSSSDSPAKPSSEAQLQQQLDNAKTKLAKVKQQLSVAQADVNQHQQSLTQTSQQLTQTKQQLTKAQSDVKQLADTVSAKKAEVSRLTQEMAELVEVQKLGNSNDIQQKLSQTQQALVKANSSLSEAQNQLTNAEKQSASLKGTVAELESKKKSLSTQITQKQTQLSQLTAQVKAAEQTLDKEKSQLKQLTPDNPIVEAHTEENYMGDRYKWRSIKFIGGGIDQGSIVKNITSKDYSVMSYLLVPDPADPTGTGIKMEFRDLADIDFSQYPVNPQQIQSQEQFAQTCASKVACNPTVNRKIAEVRFVNQTYSTYFIYSDMEYRYYDGKYYPDASSMGYIFKELPQDNNVWARPSDQAIVTYQGRTLSYVDKNTLAQGDITLKANFADNTVSGTVTNRRGYKNNQDIVLLTTPILQPGIGKIGFAGQIQYGSYDQNREADGSYDGIFVGPKAEEVVGTIFSGVDGHRIFGASSQ
;
A
#
# COMPACT_ATOMS: atom_id res chain seq x y z
N MET A 1 25.77 -21.84 20.97
CA MET A 1 25.65 -20.62 21.79
C MET A 1 25.29 -19.46 20.87
N LYS A 2 24.00 -19.07 20.82
CA LYS A 2 23.51 -17.96 19.99
C LYS A 2 23.17 -16.79 20.92
N GLN A 3 23.99 -15.74 20.89
CA GLN A 3 23.77 -14.50 21.61
C GLN A 3 22.55 -13.80 20.99
N LYS A 4 21.41 -13.85 21.70
CA LYS A 4 20.26 -12.97 21.44
C LYS A 4 20.60 -11.61 22.04
N THR A 5 20.99 -10.65 21.21
CA THR A 5 20.98 -9.24 21.60
C THR A 5 19.54 -8.74 21.61
N PHE A 6 18.92 -8.83 22.79
CA PHE A 6 17.71 -8.09 23.13
C PHE A 6 18.05 -6.60 23.12
N PHE A 7 17.49 -5.83 22.18
CA PHE A 7 17.35 -4.39 22.36
C PHE A 7 16.16 -4.20 23.31
N GLN A 8 16.45 -4.11 24.61
CA GLN A 8 15.49 -3.59 25.59
C GLN A 8 15.24 -2.11 25.24
N LEU A 9 14.04 -1.78 24.77
CA LEU A 9 13.53 -0.42 24.91
C LEU A 9 13.39 -0.15 26.40
N SER A 10 14.41 0.48 26.97
CA SER A 10 14.33 1.07 28.29
C SER A 10 13.32 2.20 28.19
N THR A 11 12.20 2.05 28.88
CA THR A 11 11.26 3.13 29.19
C THR A 11 12.03 4.27 29.85
N ILE A 12 12.35 5.31 29.08
CA ILE A 12 12.80 6.58 29.63
C ILE A 12 11.54 7.31 30.09
N THR A 13 11.17 7.07 31.34
CA THR A 13 10.25 7.94 32.08
C THR A 13 11.00 9.23 32.37
N LEU A 14 10.94 10.19 31.45
CA LEU A 14 11.50 11.52 31.71
C LEU A 14 10.52 12.29 32.58
N ALA A 15 10.89 12.41 33.86
CA ALA A 15 10.19 13.20 34.86
C ALA A 15 10.05 14.65 34.41
N CYS A 16 8.82 15.15 34.39
CA CYS A 16 8.54 16.58 34.45
C CYS A 16 9.05 17.11 35.79
N ALA A 17 10.11 17.92 35.77
CA ALA A 17 10.48 18.74 36.92
C ALA A 17 10.97 20.11 36.47
N ALA A 18 10.21 21.11 36.90
CA ALA A 18 10.61 22.47 37.26
C ALA A 18 11.32 23.33 36.19
N LEU A 19 10.56 24.26 35.63
CA LEU A 19 11.01 25.65 35.45
C LEU A 19 9.79 26.56 35.66
N MET A 20 9.44 26.73 36.93
CA MET A 20 8.64 27.84 37.41
C MET A 20 9.48 28.67 38.38
N ALA A 21 9.38 29.98 38.16
CA ALA A 21 9.56 31.08 39.10
C ALA A 21 10.88 31.90 39.08
N CYS A 22 10.60 33.21 39.03
CA CYS A 22 11.39 34.40 39.37
C CYS A 22 12.26 35.00 38.27
N SER A 23 12.19 36.30 37.92
CA SER A 23 11.30 37.42 38.31
C SER A 23 11.84 38.68 37.63
N SER A 24 10.99 39.52 37.05
CA SER A 24 11.12 40.97 37.21
C SER A 24 9.81 41.66 36.80
N SER A 25 9.15 42.17 37.83
CA SER A 25 8.20 43.28 37.86
C SER A 25 8.24 44.26 36.68
N SER A 26 7.09 44.40 36.01
CA SER A 26 6.59 45.71 35.58
C SER A 26 5.06 45.68 35.60
N SER A 27 4.51 46.47 36.49
CA SER A 27 3.14 46.95 36.46
C SER A 27 2.81 47.48 35.08
N ASP A 28 1.86 46.86 34.36
CA ASP A 28 1.14 47.53 33.28
C ASP A 28 -0.18 46.81 32.99
N SER A 29 -1.26 47.54 33.25
CA SER A 29 -2.61 47.51 32.64
C SER A 29 -3.30 46.17 32.33
N PRO A 30 -4.63 46.07 32.54
CA PRO A 30 -5.39 44.92 32.03
C PRO A 30 -5.14 44.81 30.52
N ALA A 31 -4.66 43.66 30.06
CA ALA A 31 -4.35 43.41 28.66
C ALA A 31 -5.53 43.89 27.81
N LYS A 32 -5.29 44.93 27.00
CA LYS A 32 -6.25 45.49 26.05
C LYS A 32 -6.85 44.31 25.26
N PRO A 33 -8.19 44.17 25.19
CA PRO A 33 -8.79 43.08 24.42
C PRO A 33 -8.24 43.17 23.00
N SER A 34 -7.62 42.09 22.54
CA SER A 34 -7.09 42.01 21.18
C SER A 34 -8.24 42.26 20.21
N SER A 35 -8.07 43.19 19.28
CA SER A 35 -9.12 43.46 18.30
C SER A 35 -9.32 42.24 17.40
N GLU A 36 -10.49 42.10 16.81
CA GLU A 36 -10.82 41.03 15.85
C GLU A 36 -9.74 40.89 14.76
N ALA A 37 -9.24 42.02 14.24
CA ALA A 37 -8.16 42.06 13.25
C ALA A 37 -6.83 41.48 13.78
N GLN A 38 -6.50 41.71 15.06
CA GLN A 38 -5.28 41.15 15.66
C GLN A 38 -5.39 39.64 15.86
N LEU A 39 -6.56 39.14 16.26
CA LEU A 39 -6.81 37.70 16.40
C LEU A 39 -6.86 37.00 15.04
N GLN A 40 -7.43 37.64 14.03
CA GLN A 40 -7.41 37.13 12.65
C GLN A 40 -5.97 37.00 12.12
N GLN A 41 -5.13 38.00 12.39
CA GLN A 41 -3.72 37.95 12.03
C GLN A 41 -2.96 36.86 12.79
N GLN A 42 -3.26 36.63 14.07
CA GLN A 42 -2.68 35.53 14.84
C GLN A 42 -3.08 34.17 14.27
N LEU A 43 -4.36 33.99 13.94
CA LEU A 43 -4.90 32.79 13.32
C LEU A 43 -4.22 32.46 11.99
N ASP A 44 -4.01 33.45 11.13
CA ASP A 44 -3.36 33.24 9.83
C ASP A 44 -1.86 32.94 9.98
N ASN A 45 -1.20 33.53 10.99
CA ASN A 45 0.17 33.17 11.36
C ASN A 45 0.27 31.74 11.90
N ALA A 46 -0.69 31.30 12.74
CA ALA A 46 -0.74 29.94 13.26
C ALA A 46 -0.98 28.90 12.16
N LYS A 47 -1.91 29.17 11.22
CA LYS A 47 -2.12 28.35 10.02
C LYS A 47 -0.83 28.20 9.20
N THR A 48 -0.15 29.31 8.94
CA THR A 48 1.10 29.32 8.15
C THR A 48 2.19 28.50 8.84
N LYS A 49 2.36 28.65 10.16
CA LYS A 49 3.32 27.86 10.94
C LYS A 49 2.96 26.37 10.90
N LEU A 50 1.69 26.01 11.11
CA LEU A 50 1.22 24.63 11.06
C LEU A 50 1.51 23.98 9.69
N ALA A 51 1.20 24.68 8.60
CA ALA A 51 1.48 24.21 7.25
C ALA A 51 2.99 23.96 7.03
N LYS A 52 3.85 24.89 7.47
CA LYS A 52 5.30 24.75 7.36
C LYS A 52 5.84 23.56 8.15
N VAL A 53 5.38 23.35 9.38
CA VAL A 53 5.82 22.22 10.22
C VAL A 53 5.30 20.89 9.65
N LYS A 54 4.07 20.82 9.13
CA LYS A 54 3.54 19.64 8.43
C LYS A 54 4.38 19.29 7.19
N GLN A 55 4.80 20.29 6.40
CA GLN A 55 5.69 20.08 5.27
C GLN A 55 7.06 19.52 5.70
N GLN A 56 7.66 20.10 6.75
CA GLN A 56 8.93 19.62 7.29
C GLN A 56 8.83 18.19 7.84
N LEU A 57 7.71 17.84 8.47
CA LEU A 57 7.42 16.49 8.96
C LEU A 57 7.35 15.48 7.79
N SER A 58 6.69 15.85 6.70
CA SER A 58 6.60 15.01 5.49
C SER A 58 7.98 14.74 4.88
N VAL A 59 8.81 15.78 4.73
CA VAL A 59 10.19 15.63 4.22
C VAL A 59 11.03 14.75 5.14
N ALA A 60 10.97 14.98 6.45
CA ALA A 60 11.70 14.17 7.42
C ALA A 60 11.26 12.70 7.41
N GLN A 61 9.98 12.42 7.21
CA GLN A 61 9.46 11.06 7.08
C GLN A 61 9.96 10.37 5.80
N ALA A 62 10.03 11.10 4.69
CA ALA A 62 10.59 10.59 3.44
C ALA A 62 12.08 10.25 3.58
N ASP A 63 12.87 11.12 4.22
CA ASP A 63 14.30 10.89 4.52
C ASP A 63 14.51 9.60 5.33
N VAL A 64 13.72 9.40 6.39
CA VAL A 64 13.78 8.18 7.24
C VAL A 64 13.54 6.94 6.39
N ASN A 65 12.50 6.95 5.56
CA ASN A 65 12.16 5.83 4.69
C ASN A 65 13.30 5.50 3.71
N GLN A 66 13.90 6.53 3.09
CA GLN A 66 15.02 6.35 2.17
C GLN A 66 16.26 5.76 2.85
N HIS A 67 16.60 6.22 4.07
CA HIS A 67 17.71 5.66 4.83
C HIS A 67 17.44 4.22 5.28
N GLN A 68 16.19 3.88 5.64
CA GLN A 68 15.82 2.51 6.00
C GLN A 68 15.97 1.54 4.82
N GLN A 69 15.58 1.97 3.62
CA GLN A 69 15.80 1.20 2.38
C GLN A 69 17.31 1.00 2.12
N SER A 70 18.09 2.06 2.25
CA SER A 70 19.56 2.01 2.08
C SER A 70 20.23 1.08 3.10
N LEU A 71 19.75 1.08 4.35
CA LEU A 71 20.24 0.19 5.42
C LEU A 71 19.94 -1.28 5.10
N THR A 72 18.76 -1.55 4.56
CA THR A 72 18.32 -2.90 4.16
C THR A 72 19.22 -3.42 3.03
N GLN A 73 19.40 -2.64 1.98
CA GLN A 73 20.28 -2.99 0.85
C GLN A 73 21.73 -3.23 1.30
N THR A 74 22.27 -2.33 2.13
CA THR A 74 23.64 -2.46 2.69
C THR A 74 23.77 -3.74 3.53
N SER A 75 22.75 -4.10 4.29
CA SER A 75 22.75 -5.32 5.13
C SER A 75 22.70 -6.61 4.29
N GLN A 76 21.95 -6.60 3.18
CA GLN A 76 21.91 -7.71 2.23
C GLN A 76 23.28 -7.90 1.54
N GLN A 77 23.88 -6.81 1.04
CA GLN A 77 25.21 -6.83 0.45
C GLN A 77 26.26 -7.36 1.43
N LEU A 78 26.25 -6.86 2.67
CA LEU A 78 27.16 -7.31 3.72
C LEU A 78 27.04 -8.83 3.98
N THR A 79 25.83 -9.37 3.97
CA THR A 79 25.59 -10.80 4.16
C THR A 79 26.19 -11.62 3.01
N GLN A 80 25.94 -11.19 1.77
CA GLN A 80 26.49 -11.85 0.57
C GLN A 80 28.03 -11.79 0.55
N THR A 81 28.63 -10.62 0.84
CA THR A 81 30.10 -10.48 0.89
C THR A 81 30.72 -11.31 2.01
N LYS A 82 30.07 -11.46 3.17
CA LYS A 82 30.56 -12.36 4.23
C LYS A 82 30.57 -13.84 3.81
N GLN A 83 29.55 -14.27 3.06
CA GLN A 83 29.52 -15.63 2.51
C GLN A 83 30.64 -15.83 1.49
N GLN A 84 30.86 -14.87 0.60
CA GLN A 84 31.96 -14.90 -0.37
C GLN A 84 33.33 -14.92 0.33
N LEU A 85 33.52 -14.12 1.38
CA LEU A 85 34.75 -14.11 2.17
C LEU A 85 35.00 -15.48 2.82
N THR A 86 33.97 -16.10 3.39
CA THR A 86 34.08 -17.44 3.99
C THR A 86 34.52 -18.48 2.96
N LYS A 87 33.94 -18.42 1.75
CA LYS A 87 34.35 -19.29 0.64
C LYS A 87 35.80 -19.04 0.24
N ALA A 88 36.19 -17.79 0.03
CA ALA A 88 37.57 -17.43 -0.33
C ALA A 88 38.59 -17.88 0.72
N GLN A 89 38.25 -17.80 2.01
CA GLN A 89 39.10 -18.31 3.09
C GLN A 89 39.24 -19.84 3.05
N SER A 90 38.17 -20.56 2.70
CA SER A 90 38.23 -22.01 2.47
C SER A 90 39.12 -22.35 1.29
N ASP A 91 39.00 -21.61 0.18
CA ASP A 91 39.80 -21.83 -1.03
C ASP A 91 41.30 -21.57 -0.75
N VAL A 92 41.63 -20.52 0.01
CA VAL A 92 43.00 -20.25 0.49
C VAL A 92 43.54 -21.43 1.29
N LYS A 93 42.75 -21.98 2.22
CA LYS A 93 43.17 -23.13 3.02
C LYS A 93 43.44 -24.35 2.13
N GLN A 94 42.54 -24.68 1.21
CA GLN A 94 42.70 -25.83 0.30
C GLN A 94 43.92 -25.68 -0.61
N LEU A 95 44.18 -24.49 -1.12
CA LEU A 95 45.37 -24.20 -1.93
C LEU A 95 46.66 -24.28 -1.10
N ALA A 96 46.66 -23.82 0.16
CA ALA A 96 47.80 -23.97 1.05
C ALA A 96 48.12 -25.45 1.34
N ASP A 97 47.09 -26.27 1.56
CA ASP A 97 47.23 -27.72 1.72
C ASP A 97 47.80 -28.36 0.43
N THR A 98 47.32 -27.92 -0.75
CA THR A 98 47.81 -28.38 -2.06
C THR A 98 49.27 -28.01 -2.30
N VAL A 99 49.66 -26.77 -2.01
CA VAL A 99 51.06 -26.30 -2.10
C VAL A 99 51.96 -27.14 -1.19
N SER A 100 51.50 -27.45 0.02
CA SER A 100 52.25 -28.28 0.98
C SER A 100 52.46 -29.71 0.44
N ALA A 101 51.41 -30.33 -0.11
CA ALA A 101 51.51 -31.66 -0.72
C ALA A 101 52.46 -31.67 -1.93
N LYS A 102 52.40 -30.64 -2.80
CA LYS A 102 53.27 -30.52 -3.97
C LYS A 102 54.72 -30.28 -3.57
N LYS A 103 54.98 -29.52 -2.51
CA LYS A 103 56.33 -29.33 -1.96
C LYS A 103 56.91 -30.65 -1.42
N ALA A 104 56.08 -31.48 -0.78
CA ALA A 104 56.49 -32.81 -0.34
C ALA A 104 56.82 -33.74 -1.52
N GLU A 105 56.01 -33.71 -2.59
CA GLU A 105 56.26 -34.45 -3.83
C GLU A 105 57.60 -34.06 -4.49
N VAL A 106 57.86 -32.76 -4.63
CA VAL A 106 59.15 -32.24 -5.12
C VAL A 106 60.31 -32.72 -4.25
N SER A 107 60.16 -32.69 -2.93
CA SER A 107 61.20 -33.13 -2.00
C SER A 107 61.49 -34.63 -2.15
N ARG A 108 60.44 -35.46 -2.26
CA ARG A 108 60.56 -36.91 -2.48
C ARG A 108 61.28 -37.24 -3.79
N LEU A 109 60.87 -36.61 -4.90
CA LEU A 109 61.50 -36.80 -6.21
C LEU A 109 62.96 -36.33 -6.23
N THR A 110 63.26 -35.25 -5.51
CA THR A 110 64.64 -34.75 -5.34
C THR A 110 65.51 -35.78 -4.64
N GLN A 111 65.00 -36.40 -3.56
CA GLN A 111 65.71 -37.44 -2.83
C GLN A 111 65.90 -38.71 -3.68
N GLU A 112 64.84 -39.18 -4.34
CA GLU A 112 64.88 -40.34 -5.24
C GLU A 112 65.94 -40.15 -6.35
N MET A 113 66.02 -38.94 -6.91
CA MET A 113 67.02 -38.60 -7.91
C MET A 113 68.45 -38.63 -7.34
N ALA A 114 68.65 -38.13 -6.12
CA ALA A 114 69.96 -38.19 -5.45
C ALA A 114 70.39 -39.64 -5.18
N GLU A 115 69.47 -40.50 -4.73
CA GLU A 115 69.73 -41.92 -4.51
C GLU A 115 70.11 -42.63 -5.82
N LEU A 116 69.39 -42.37 -6.91
CA LEU A 116 69.72 -42.93 -8.23
C LEU A 116 71.10 -42.49 -8.74
N VAL A 117 71.50 -41.24 -8.49
CA VAL A 117 72.83 -40.73 -8.82
C VAL A 117 73.92 -41.48 -8.03
N GLU A 118 73.73 -41.74 -6.74
CA GLU A 118 74.69 -42.51 -5.94
C GLU A 118 74.81 -43.95 -6.44
N VAL A 119 73.70 -44.61 -6.77
CA VAL A 119 73.73 -45.98 -7.33
C VAL A 119 74.43 -46.01 -8.69
N GLN A 120 74.23 -45.00 -9.54
CA GLN A 120 74.91 -44.89 -10.84
C GLN A 120 76.44 -44.84 -10.71
N LYS A 121 76.97 -44.25 -9.62
CA LYS A 121 78.43 -44.21 -9.36
C LYS A 121 79.03 -45.58 -9.09
N LEU A 122 78.23 -46.55 -8.63
CA LEU A 122 78.66 -47.92 -8.34
C LEU A 122 78.70 -48.82 -9.59
N GLY A 123 78.14 -48.36 -10.72
CA GLY A 123 78.16 -49.07 -12.01
C GLY A 123 77.22 -48.46 -13.05
N ASN A 124 77.61 -48.51 -14.32
CA ASN A 124 76.85 -47.90 -15.42
C ASN A 124 75.85 -48.91 -16.02
N SER A 125 74.55 -48.76 -15.71
CA SER A 125 73.45 -49.57 -16.29
C SER A 125 72.46 -48.68 -17.03
N ASN A 126 72.02 -49.12 -18.22
CA ASN A 126 71.03 -48.42 -19.04
C ASN A 126 69.70 -48.19 -18.29
N ASP A 127 69.30 -49.13 -17.42
CA ASP A 127 68.07 -49.02 -16.64
C ASP A 127 68.13 -47.86 -15.63
N ILE A 128 69.29 -47.64 -15.02
CA ILE A 128 69.51 -46.53 -14.07
C ILE A 128 69.45 -45.20 -14.81
N GLN A 129 70.07 -45.10 -16.00
CA GLN A 129 70.02 -43.89 -16.83
C GLN A 129 68.58 -43.55 -17.27
N GLN A 130 67.79 -44.57 -17.61
CA GLN A 130 66.39 -44.39 -17.98
C GLN A 130 65.56 -43.90 -16.78
N LYS A 131 65.70 -44.51 -15.60
CA LYS A 131 65.02 -44.07 -14.37
C LYS A 131 65.41 -42.66 -13.96
N LEU A 132 66.69 -42.29 -14.09
CA LEU A 132 67.18 -40.95 -13.79
C LEU A 132 66.54 -39.91 -14.74
N SER A 133 66.47 -40.21 -16.03
CA SER A 133 65.78 -39.36 -17.02
C SER A 133 64.28 -39.22 -16.73
N GLN A 134 63.60 -40.30 -16.34
CA GLN A 134 62.18 -40.27 -15.96
C GLN A 134 61.95 -39.45 -14.69
N THR A 135 62.80 -39.63 -13.67
CA THR A 135 62.71 -38.90 -12.40
C THR A 135 62.99 -37.40 -12.61
N GLN A 136 63.96 -37.05 -13.46
CA GLN A 136 64.22 -35.67 -13.88
C GLN A 136 62.98 -35.03 -14.51
N GLN A 137 62.33 -35.73 -15.44
CA GLN A 137 61.10 -35.22 -16.09
C GLN A 137 59.95 -35.07 -15.10
N ALA A 138 59.78 -36.03 -14.19
CA ALA A 138 58.77 -35.96 -13.13
C ALA A 138 59.04 -34.77 -12.19
N LEU A 139 60.30 -34.53 -11.82
CA LEU A 139 60.70 -33.40 -10.98
C LEU A 139 60.43 -32.05 -11.66
N VAL A 140 60.72 -31.91 -12.96
CA VAL A 140 60.39 -30.70 -13.73
C VAL A 140 58.88 -30.46 -13.72
N LYS A 141 58.06 -31.49 -13.99
CA LYS A 141 56.60 -31.37 -13.94
C LYS A 141 56.09 -30.99 -12.55
N ALA A 142 56.60 -31.64 -11.50
CA ALA A 142 56.22 -31.36 -10.12
C ALA A 142 56.56 -29.92 -9.71
N ASN A 143 57.73 -29.40 -10.11
CA ASN A 143 58.12 -28.01 -9.88
C ASN A 143 57.22 -27.02 -10.62
N SER A 144 56.85 -27.29 -11.88
CA SER A 144 55.91 -26.44 -12.62
C SER A 144 54.54 -26.41 -11.94
N SER A 145 53.99 -27.57 -11.57
CA SER A 145 52.70 -27.64 -10.85
C SER A 145 52.75 -26.98 -9.46
N LEU A 146 53.89 -27.05 -8.75
CA LEU A 146 54.08 -26.32 -7.49
C LEU A 146 54.04 -24.81 -7.71
N SER A 147 54.74 -24.31 -8.74
CA SER A 147 54.73 -22.89 -9.10
C SER A 147 53.31 -22.39 -9.44
N GLU A 148 52.56 -23.16 -10.23
CA GLU A 148 51.15 -22.87 -10.54
C GLU A 148 50.29 -22.80 -9.28
N ALA A 149 50.42 -23.78 -8.37
CA ALA A 149 49.67 -23.80 -7.12
C ALA A 149 50.02 -22.62 -6.20
N GLN A 150 51.31 -22.22 -6.14
CA GLN A 150 51.75 -21.05 -5.39
C GLN A 150 51.17 -19.74 -5.95
N ASN A 151 51.10 -19.61 -7.28
CA ASN A 151 50.48 -18.47 -7.93
C ASN A 151 48.97 -18.41 -7.66
N GLN A 152 48.27 -19.54 -7.72
CA GLN A 152 46.85 -19.64 -7.38
C GLN A 152 46.60 -19.26 -5.91
N LEU A 153 47.41 -19.76 -4.97
CA LEU A 153 47.33 -19.42 -3.55
C LEU A 153 47.48 -17.90 -3.34
N THR A 154 48.50 -17.30 -3.94
CA THR A 154 48.76 -15.86 -3.84
C THR A 154 47.56 -15.04 -4.33
N ASN A 155 46.92 -15.47 -5.43
CA ASN A 155 45.74 -14.79 -5.97
C ASN A 155 44.52 -14.95 -5.06
N ALA A 156 44.30 -16.14 -4.50
CA ALA A 156 43.22 -16.40 -3.56
C ALA A 156 43.39 -15.58 -2.26
N GLU A 157 44.61 -15.45 -1.76
CA GLU A 157 44.93 -14.61 -0.59
C GLU A 157 44.61 -13.14 -0.86
N LYS A 158 44.98 -12.60 -2.03
CA LYS A 158 44.63 -11.24 -2.45
C LYS A 158 43.12 -11.03 -2.51
N GLN A 159 42.38 -11.99 -3.09
CA GLN A 159 40.92 -11.90 -3.17
C GLN A 159 40.29 -11.94 -1.78
N SER A 160 40.74 -12.83 -0.89
CA SER A 160 40.26 -12.88 0.50
C SER A 160 40.55 -11.59 1.25
N ALA A 161 41.72 -10.98 1.06
CA ALA A 161 42.08 -9.72 1.69
C ALA A 161 41.20 -8.56 1.20
N SER A 162 40.92 -8.49 -0.11
CA SER A 162 40.02 -7.51 -0.72
C SER A 162 38.60 -7.61 -0.16
N LEU A 163 38.02 -8.82 -0.14
CA LEU A 163 36.69 -9.09 0.42
C LEU A 163 36.60 -8.71 1.91
N LYS A 164 37.66 -8.96 2.68
CA LYS A 164 37.75 -8.54 4.08
C LYS A 164 37.67 -7.01 4.23
N GLY A 165 38.33 -6.27 3.33
CA GLY A 165 38.22 -4.82 3.24
C GLY A 165 36.80 -4.35 2.95
N THR A 166 36.14 -4.94 1.95
CA THR A 166 34.74 -4.61 1.60
C THR A 166 33.78 -4.89 2.77
N VAL A 167 33.96 -5.99 3.51
CA VAL A 167 33.16 -6.27 4.72
C VAL A 167 33.31 -5.16 5.76
N ALA A 168 34.53 -4.70 6.01
CA ALA A 168 34.77 -3.63 6.98
C ALA A 168 34.13 -2.28 6.57
N GLU A 169 34.17 -1.96 5.28
CA GLU A 169 33.51 -0.78 4.72
C GLU A 169 31.98 -0.85 4.86
N LEU A 170 31.39 -1.99 4.48
CA LEU A 170 29.94 -2.19 4.57
C LEU A 170 29.43 -2.17 6.02
N GLU A 171 30.17 -2.74 6.98
CA GLU A 171 29.85 -2.61 8.41
C GLU A 171 29.89 -1.15 8.88
N SER A 172 30.89 -0.39 8.43
CA SER A 172 31.00 1.04 8.76
C SER A 172 29.85 1.86 8.17
N LYS A 173 29.47 1.59 6.91
CA LYS A 173 28.32 2.21 6.26
C LYS A 173 27.00 1.88 6.96
N LYS A 174 26.81 0.60 7.35
CA LYS A 174 25.65 0.15 8.13
C LYS A 174 25.54 0.91 9.45
N LYS A 175 26.65 1.07 10.19
CA LYS A 175 26.69 1.82 11.46
C LYS A 175 26.35 3.30 11.26
N SER A 176 26.90 3.93 10.22
CA SER A 176 26.60 5.32 9.87
C SER A 176 25.11 5.52 9.56
N LEU A 177 24.53 4.68 8.70
CA LEU A 177 23.10 4.75 8.35
C LEU A 177 22.20 4.55 9.57
N SER A 178 22.53 3.59 10.45
CA SER A 178 21.78 3.37 11.69
C SER A 178 21.79 4.60 12.60
N THR A 179 22.92 5.31 12.66
CA THR A 179 23.05 6.56 13.44
C THR A 179 22.19 7.67 12.84
N GLN A 180 22.23 7.85 11.52
CA GLN A 180 21.43 8.84 10.81
C GLN A 180 19.93 8.60 10.97
N ILE A 181 19.47 7.35 10.88
CA ILE A 181 18.07 6.97 11.13
C ILE A 181 17.63 7.37 12.53
N THR A 182 18.45 7.07 13.55
CA THR A 182 18.15 7.41 14.95
C THR A 182 18.03 8.92 15.16
N GLN A 183 18.94 9.70 14.56
CA GLN A 183 18.90 11.16 14.61
C GLN A 183 17.64 11.71 13.93
N LYS A 184 17.29 11.20 12.75
CA LYS A 184 16.11 11.62 12.01
C LYS A 184 14.80 11.23 12.72
N GLN A 185 14.73 10.06 13.36
CA GLN A 185 13.59 9.66 14.19
C GLN A 185 13.40 10.58 15.40
N THR A 186 14.51 11.04 16.00
CA THR A 186 14.46 12.04 17.08
C THR A 186 13.91 13.36 16.56
N GLN A 187 14.39 13.83 15.40
CA GLN A 187 13.87 15.04 14.74
C GLN A 187 12.38 14.90 14.40
N LEU A 188 11.95 13.73 13.93
CA LEU A 188 10.55 13.45 13.60
C LEU A 188 9.66 13.55 14.84
N SER A 189 10.10 12.98 15.96
CA SER A 189 9.39 13.08 17.25
C SER A 189 9.25 14.53 17.71
N GLN A 190 10.30 15.34 17.54
CA GLN A 190 10.26 16.77 17.84
C GLN A 190 9.29 17.54 16.94
N LEU A 191 9.28 17.26 15.63
CA LEU A 191 8.35 17.88 14.69
C LEU A 191 6.90 17.48 14.97
N THR A 192 6.64 16.21 15.30
CA THR A 192 5.32 15.75 15.71
C THR A 192 4.83 16.49 16.97
N ALA A 193 5.70 16.73 17.94
CA ALA A 193 5.35 17.53 19.12
C ALA A 193 5.04 18.99 18.76
N GLN A 194 5.81 19.58 17.83
CA GLN A 194 5.55 20.94 17.31
C GLN A 194 4.22 21.03 16.56
N VAL A 195 3.85 20.02 15.77
CA VAL A 195 2.52 19.97 15.10
C VAL A 195 1.41 20.00 16.17
N LYS A 196 1.49 19.14 17.19
CA LYS A 196 0.48 19.11 18.26
C LYS A 196 0.37 20.45 18.99
N ALA A 197 1.50 21.10 19.29
CA ALA A 197 1.50 22.41 19.94
C ALA A 197 0.90 23.51 19.05
N ALA A 198 1.18 23.46 17.73
CA ALA A 198 0.60 24.38 16.76
C ALA A 198 -0.91 24.17 16.59
N GLU A 199 -1.38 22.93 16.57
CA GLU A 199 -2.82 22.58 16.53
C GLU A 199 -3.54 23.11 17.77
N GLN A 200 -2.99 22.90 18.96
CA GLN A 200 -3.55 23.45 20.21
C GLN A 200 -3.61 24.98 20.21
N THR A 201 -2.58 25.64 19.67
CA THR A 201 -2.56 27.10 19.54
C THR A 201 -3.65 27.58 18.59
N LEU A 202 -3.80 26.91 17.45
CA LEU A 202 -4.83 27.20 16.46
C LEU A 202 -6.24 27.07 17.06
N ASP A 203 -6.50 26.01 17.84
CA ASP A 203 -7.79 25.78 18.46
C ASP A 203 -8.11 26.83 19.55
N LYS A 204 -7.10 27.27 20.29
CA LYS A 204 -7.24 28.36 21.26
C LYS A 204 -7.60 29.68 20.56
N GLU A 205 -6.90 30.03 19.49
CA GLU A 205 -7.15 31.27 18.73
C GLU A 205 -8.55 31.26 18.07
N LYS A 206 -8.96 30.12 17.50
CA LYS A 206 -10.33 29.93 16.99
C LYS A 206 -11.38 30.14 18.08
N SER A 207 -11.15 29.58 19.26
CA SER A 207 -12.08 29.71 20.39
C SER A 207 -12.21 31.15 20.88
N GLN A 208 -11.11 31.89 20.91
CA GLN A 208 -11.10 33.32 21.28
C GLN A 208 -11.84 34.19 20.26
N LEU A 209 -11.68 33.90 18.96
CA LEU A 209 -12.40 34.60 17.91
C LEU A 209 -13.93 34.35 18.01
N LYS A 210 -14.35 33.11 18.27
CA LYS A 210 -15.77 32.73 18.47
C LYS A 210 -16.44 33.47 19.63
N GLN A 211 -15.68 33.84 20.66
CA GLN A 211 -16.21 34.59 21.81
C GLN A 211 -16.44 36.08 21.52
N LEU A 212 -15.78 36.65 20.50
CA LEU A 212 -15.91 38.07 20.12
C LEU A 212 -16.96 38.30 19.02
N THR A 213 -17.39 37.25 18.33
CA THR A 213 -18.42 37.29 17.27
C THR A 213 -19.51 36.22 17.49
N PRO A 214 -20.35 36.35 18.55
CA PRO A 214 -21.38 35.35 18.87
C PRO A 214 -22.54 35.28 17.85
N ASP A 215 -22.82 36.37 17.11
CA ASP A 215 -23.98 36.48 16.20
C ASP A 215 -23.67 36.21 14.72
N ASN A 216 -22.42 35.92 14.39
CA ASN A 216 -22.11 35.35 13.08
C ASN A 216 -21.91 33.85 13.31
N PRO A 217 -22.76 32.95 12.78
CA PRO A 217 -22.46 31.55 12.86
C PRO A 217 -21.09 31.38 12.22
N ILE A 218 -20.07 31.12 13.04
CA ILE A 218 -18.92 30.38 12.56
C ILE A 218 -19.56 29.08 12.10
N VAL A 219 -19.85 29.02 10.80
CA VAL A 219 -20.20 27.81 10.11
C VAL A 219 -19.10 26.86 10.52
N GLU A 220 -19.41 25.96 11.45
CA GLU A 220 -18.64 24.76 11.71
C GLU A 220 -18.81 23.91 10.45
N ALA A 221 -18.17 24.38 9.37
CA ALA A 221 -17.50 23.48 8.49
C ALA A 221 -16.55 22.74 9.42
N HIS A 222 -16.96 21.55 9.84
CA HIS A 222 -16.02 20.45 9.94
C HIS A 222 -15.20 20.54 8.66
N THR A 223 -14.07 21.24 8.73
CA THR A 223 -13.04 21.18 7.73
C THR A 223 -12.41 19.82 7.98
N GLU A 224 -13.17 18.78 7.63
CA GLU A 224 -12.61 17.61 7.01
C GLU A 224 -11.67 18.18 5.96
N GLU A 225 -10.37 18.13 6.26
CA GLU A 225 -9.34 18.68 5.39
C GLU A 225 -9.71 18.28 3.97
N ASN A 226 -10.00 19.29 3.17
CA ASN A 226 -10.40 19.16 1.78
C ASN A 226 -9.13 18.75 1.02
N TYR A 227 -8.74 17.49 1.19
CA TYR A 227 -7.48 16.94 0.68
C TYR A 227 -7.46 16.94 -0.86
N MET A 228 -8.59 17.30 -1.50
CA MET A 228 -8.84 17.22 -2.94
C MET A 228 -9.27 18.55 -3.58
N GLY A 229 -9.05 19.70 -2.90
CA GLY A 229 -9.38 21.03 -3.40
C GLY A 229 -10.87 21.41 -3.27
N ASP A 230 -11.20 22.70 -3.43
CA ASP A 230 -12.52 23.29 -3.14
C ASP A 230 -13.71 22.77 -3.97
N ARG A 231 -13.52 21.76 -4.83
CA ARG A 231 -14.52 21.30 -5.79
C ARG A 231 -15.42 20.16 -5.29
N TYR A 232 -15.01 19.37 -4.28
CA TYR A 232 -15.72 18.16 -3.88
C TYR A 232 -15.74 17.93 -2.38
N LYS A 233 -16.90 17.56 -1.84
CA LYS A 233 -17.03 17.14 -0.43
C LYS A 233 -16.60 15.67 -0.30
N TRP A 234 -15.89 15.33 0.79
CA TRP A 234 -15.55 13.95 1.12
C TRP A 234 -16.82 13.08 1.14
N ARG A 235 -16.73 11.89 0.51
CA ARG A 235 -17.84 10.96 0.29
C ARG A 235 -19.03 11.53 -0.47
N SER A 236 -18.82 12.41 -1.45
CA SER A 236 -19.88 12.80 -2.38
C SER A 236 -19.64 12.25 -3.80
N ILE A 237 -20.73 11.95 -4.51
CA ILE A 237 -20.73 11.76 -5.96
C ILE A 237 -21.50 12.90 -6.61
N LYS A 238 -20.94 13.38 -7.73
CA LYS A 238 -21.57 14.37 -8.58
C LYS A 238 -21.89 13.75 -9.93
N PHE A 239 -23.10 13.95 -10.41
CA PHE A 239 -23.52 13.46 -11.73
C PHE A 239 -23.38 14.61 -12.73
N ILE A 240 -22.57 14.44 -13.79
CA ILE A 240 -22.38 15.46 -14.84
C ILE A 240 -22.41 14.79 -16.21
N GLY A 241 -23.28 15.27 -17.09
CA GLY A 241 -23.20 15.01 -18.54
C GLY A 241 -23.26 13.53 -18.89
N GLY A 242 -24.08 12.75 -18.16
CA GLY A 242 -24.18 11.31 -18.39
C GLY A 242 -23.04 10.49 -17.79
N GLY A 243 -22.17 11.08 -16.94
CA GLY A 243 -21.19 10.36 -16.11
C GLY A 243 -21.20 10.79 -14.64
N ILE A 244 -20.38 10.11 -13.83
CA ILE A 244 -20.06 10.55 -12.46
C ILE A 244 -18.75 11.35 -12.53
N ASP A 245 -18.81 12.68 -12.30
CA ASP A 245 -17.63 13.56 -12.27
C ASP A 245 -16.98 13.58 -10.87
N GLN A 246 -15.65 13.63 -10.84
CA GLN A 246 -14.84 13.10 -9.74
C GLN A 246 -13.98 14.13 -9.00
N GLY A 247 -13.92 13.94 -7.67
CA GLY A 247 -12.91 14.49 -6.76
C GLY A 247 -12.06 13.48 -6.00
N SER A 248 -12.16 12.17 -6.27
CA SER A 248 -11.31 11.13 -5.65
C SER A 248 -11.06 9.98 -6.61
N ILE A 249 -9.94 9.25 -6.46
CA ILE A 249 -9.53 8.18 -7.38
C ILE A 249 -10.56 7.03 -7.35
N VAL A 250 -11.53 7.07 -8.25
CA VAL A 250 -12.39 5.93 -8.55
C VAL A 250 -11.63 5.00 -9.48
N LYS A 251 -11.39 3.76 -9.07
CA LYS A 251 -10.92 2.70 -9.98
C LYS A 251 -12.12 1.82 -10.32
N ASN A 252 -12.30 1.54 -11.62
CA ASN A 252 -13.34 0.64 -12.15
C ASN A 252 -14.79 1.15 -12.08
N ILE A 253 -15.07 2.36 -12.60
CA ILE A 253 -16.39 2.57 -13.21
C ILE A 253 -16.38 1.73 -14.48
N THR A 254 -17.11 0.62 -14.49
CA THR A 254 -17.29 -0.24 -15.66
C THR A 254 -18.20 0.44 -16.69
N SER A 255 -17.87 1.67 -17.08
CA SER A 255 -18.32 2.30 -18.32
C SER A 255 -17.98 3.78 -18.41
N LYS A 256 -17.24 4.16 -19.44
CA LYS A 256 -17.31 5.53 -20.00
C LYS A 256 -18.50 5.70 -20.96
N ASP A 257 -19.29 4.65 -21.16
CA ASP A 257 -20.30 4.56 -22.23
C ASP A 257 -21.75 4.46 -21.74
N TYR A 258 -22.01 4.53 -20.43
CA TYR A 258 -23.38 4.46 -19.91
C TYR A 258 -23.78 5.82 -19.38
N SER A 259 -24.75 6.41 -20.06
CA SER A 259 -25.42 7.64 -19.69
C SER A 259 -26.09 7.48 -18.32
N VAL A 260 -25.64 8.16 -17.26
CA VAL A 260 -26.40 8.38 -16.00
C VAL A 260 -27.58 9.36 -16.18
N MET A 261 -28.25 9.30 -17.34
CA MET A 261 -29.40 10.15 -17.62
C MET A 261 -30.65 9.30 -17.71
N SER A 262 -31.66 9.66 -16.94
CA SER A 262 -32.98 9.06 -17.08
C SER A 262 -33.73 9.74 -18.21
N TYR A 263 -34.27 8.95 -19.15
CA TYR A 263 -35.23 9.43 -20.12
C TYR A 263 -36.57 9.70 -19.43
N LEU A 264 -36.96 10.97 -19.35
CA LEU A 264 -38.21 11.37 -18.72
C LEU A 264 -39.19 11.87 -19.77
N LEU A 265 -40.44 11.40 -19.67
CA LEU A 265 -41.55 12.07 -20.33
C LEU A 265 -41.91 13.31 -19.53
N VAL A 266 -41.79 14.48 -20.14
CA VAL A 266 -42.15 15.77 -19.54
C VAL A 266 -43.12 16.53 -20.45
N PRO A 267 -43.91 17.48 -19.91
CA PRO A 267 -44.77 18.31 -20.75
C PRO A 267 -43.94 19.03 -21.81
N ASP A 268 -44.44 19.08 -23.06
CA ASP A 268 -43.82 19.89 -24.10
C ASP A 268 -44.21 21.36 -23.89
N PRO A 269 -43.28 22.25 -23.47
CA PRO A 269 -43.60 23.66 -23.26
C PRO A 269 -43.95 24.39 -24.56
N ALA A 270 -43.62 23.82 -25.72
CA ALA A 270 -43.96 24.38 -27.03
C ALA A 270 -45.39 24.03 -27.49
N ASP A 271 -46.09 23.13 -26.80
CA ASP A 271 -47.47 22.78 -27.11
C ASP A 271 -48.46 23.61 -26.28
N PRO A 272 -49.16 24.59 -26.90
CA PRO A 272 -50.13 25.44 -26.21
C PRO A 272 -51.37 24.69 -25.72
N THR A 273 -51.59 23.45 -26.16
CA THR A 273 -52.72 22.62 -25.71
C THR A 273 -52.44 21.90 -24.39
N GLY A 274 -51.18 21.88 -23.92
CA GLY A 274 -50.76 21.18 -22.71
C GLY A 274 -50.86 19.64 -22.81
N THR A 275 -51.10 19.10 -24.01
CA THR A 275 -51.20 17.65 -24.25
C THR A 275 -49.90 17.04 -24.76
N GLY A 276 -49.01 17.87 -25.30
CA GLY A 276 -47.73 17.53 -25.87
C GLY A 276 -46.76 16.98 -24.83
N ILE A 277 -45.97 16.02 -25.27
CA ILE A 277 -45.01 15.31 -24.46
C ILE A 277 -43.70 15.32 -25.21
N LYS A 278 -42.62 15.69 -24.52
CA LYS A 278 -41.26 15.53 -25.03
C LYS A 278 -40.46 14.61 -24.13
N MET A 279 -39.43 14.02 -24.70
CA MET A 279 -38.43 13.27 -23.97
C MET A 279 -37.32 14.23 -23.54
N GLU A 280 -37.04 14.31 -22.24
CA GLU A 280 -36.00 15.17 -21.68
C GLU A 280 -35.00 14.34 -20.88
N PHE A 281 -33.72 14.69 -21.02
CA PHE A 281 -32.65 14.16 -20.20
C PHE A 281 -32.59 14.97 -18.91
N ARG A 282 -32.60 14.29 -17.76
CA ARG A 282 -32.26 14.93 -16.50
C ARG A 282 -31.05 14.30 -15.86
N ASP A 283 -30.17 15.17 -15.39
CA ASP A 283 -29.09 14.80 -14.49
C ASP A 283 -29.66 14.35 -13.15
N LEU A 284 -29.03 13.35 -12.57
CA LEU A 284 -29.33 12.90 -11.22
C LEU A 284 -28.81 13.92 -10.20
N ALA A 285 -29.47 14.00 -9.05
CA ALA A 285 -29.02 14.83 -7.95
C ALA A 285 -27.72 14.27 -7.36
N ASP A 286 -26.81 15.15 -6.98
CA ASP A 286 -25.60 14.80 -6.26
C ASP A 286 -25.95 14.09 -4.95
N ILE A 287 -25.12 13.10 -4.59
CA ILE A 287 -25.32 12.35 -3.35
C ILE A 287 -24.13 12.60 -2.45
N ASP A 288 -24.43 13.14 -1.28
CA ASP A 288 -23.49 13.25 -0.17
C ASP A 288 -23.69 12.05 0.77
N PHE A 289 -22.74 11.11 0.78
CA PHE A 289 -22.81 9.96 1.66
C PHE A 289 -22.41 10.28 3.11
N SER A 290 -21.85 11.47 3.40
CA SER A 290 -21.45 11.86 4.76
C SER A 290 -22.65 12.06 5.71
N GLN A 291 -23.85 12.29 5.15
CA GLN A 291 -25.09 12.38 5.93
C GLN A 291 -25.60 11.03 6.46
N TYR A 292 -25.00 9.92 6.03
CA TYR A 292 -25.40 8.57 6.41
C TYR A 292 -24.41 7.94 7.39
N PRO A 293 -24.89 7.18 8.39
CA PRO A 293 -24.02 6.56 9.38
C PRO A 293 -23.02 5.58 8.76
N VAL A 294 -21.84 5.50 9.37
CA VAL A 294 -20.86 4.45 9.08
C VAL A 294 -21.36 3.13 9.66
N ASN A 295 -21.63 2.16 8.79
CA ASN A 295 -22.02 0.81 9.16
C ASN A 295 -21.60 -0.19 8.06
N PRO A 296 -20.47 -0.89 8.21
CA PRO A 296 -19.93 -1.78 7.18
C PRO A 296 -20.79 -3.03 6.94
N GLN A 297 -21.78 -3.32 7.80
CA GLN A 297 -22.63 -4.50 7.72
C GLN A 297 -24.04 -4.20 7.17
N GLN A 298 -24.38 -2.92 7.01
CA GLN A 298 -25.70 -2.47 6.60
C GLN A 298 -25.65 -1.82 5.22
N ILE A 299 -26.46 -2.36 4.31
CA ILE A 299 -26.72 -1.74 3.02
C ILE A 299 -27.76 -0.63 3.24
N GLN A 300 -27.40 0.57 2.79
CA GLN A 300 -28.23 1.76 2.82
C GLN A 300 -28.66 2.11 1.40
N SER A 301 -29.75 2.86 1.26
CA SER A 301 -30.31 3.22 -0.04
C SER A 301 -30.77 4.67 -0.07
N GLN A 302 -30.52 5.34 -1.20
CA GLN A 302 -31.05 6.66 -1.51
C GLN A 302 -31.81 6.60 -2.84
N GLU A 303 -33.11 6.90 -2.79
CA GLU A 303 -33.96 6.99 -3.98
C GLU A 303 -34.05 8.43 -4.47
N GLN A 304 -34.07 8.61 -5.79
CA GLN A 304 -34.28 9.90 -6.43
C GLN A 304 -35.58 9.89 -7.23
N PHE A 305 -36.30 11.01 -7.16
CA PHE A 305 -37.60 11.16 -7.79
C PHE A 305 -37.65 12.39 -8.69
N ALA A 306 -38.42 12.31 -9.78
CA ALA A 306 -38.75 13.45 -10.61
C ALA A 306 -40.22 13.42 -11.05
N GLN A 307 -40.74 14.61 -11.36
CA GLN A 307 -42.06 14.77 -11.98
C GLN A 307 -42.00 14.35 -13.44
N THR A 308 -42.86 13.41 -13.84
CA THR A 308 -42.97 12.92 -15.22
C THR A 308 -44.44 12.86 -15.65
N CYS A 309 -44.71 12.82 -16.95
CA CYS A 309 -46.05 12.51 -17.47
C CYS A 309 -46.52 11.14 -16.99
N ALA A 310 -47.81 11.01 -16.66
CA ALA A 310 -48.40 9.72 -16.29
C ALA A 310 -48.47 8.72 -17.46
N SER A 311 -48.59 9.22 -18.69
CA SER A 311 -48.79 8.44 -19.91
C SER A 311 -48.09 9.10 -21.11
N LYS A 312 -47.89 8.33 -22.18
CA LYS A 312 -47.45 8.82 -23.50
C LYS A 312 -48.56 9.50 -24.31
N VAL A 313 -49.79 9.48 -23.83
CA VAL A 313 -50.97 10.02 -24.53
C VAL A 313 -51.31 11.43 -24.04
N ALA A 314 -51.09 11.71 -22.75
CA ALA A 314 -51.32 13.01 -22.15
C ALA A 314 -50.41 13.18 -20.93
N CYS A 315 -49.88 14.40 -20.74
CA CYS A 315 -49.01 14.71 -19.61
C CYS A 315 -49.74 15.15 -18.34
N ASN A 316 -51.05 15.44 -18.41
CA ASN A 316 -51.85 15.84 -17.27
C ASN A 316 -52.65 14.64 -16.72
N PRO A 317 -52.41 14.19 -15.48
CA PRO A 317 -51.52 14.78 -14.47
C PRO A 317 -50.05 14.34 -14.61
N THR A 318 -49.14 15.17 -14.11
CA THR A 318 -47.78 14.70 -13.81
C THR A 318 -47.79 13.85 -12.55
N VAL A 319 -46.87 12.91 -12.48
CA VAL A 319 -46.70 12.00 -11.35
C VAL A 319 -45.24 12.01 -10.90
N ASN A 320 -45.03 11.90 -9.59
CA ASN A 320 -43.68 11.75 -9.05
C ASN A 320 -43.24 10.29 -9.24
N ARG A 321 -42.19 10.04 -10.03
CA ARG A 321 -41.66 8.69 -10.27
C ARG A 321 -40.25 8.56 -9.76
N LYS A 322 -39.90 7.38 -9.26
CA LYS A 322 -38.52 7.02 -8.97
C LYS A 322 -37.75 6.98 -10.29
N ILE A 323 -36.66 7.74 -10.36
CA ILE A 323 -35.80 7.85 -11.54
C ILE A 323 -34.43 7.22 -11.33
N ALA A 324 -33.99 7.08 -10.08
CA ALA A 324 -32.78 6.36 -9.74
C ALA A 324 -32.81 5.84 -8.30
N GLU A 325 -31.97 4.86 -8.04
CA GLU A 325 -31.71 4.32 -6.71
C GLU A 325 -30.21 4.06 -6.57
N VAL A 326 -29.62 4.58 -5.50
CA VAL A 326 -28.23 4.28 -5.12
C VAL A 326 -28.23 3.45 -3.86
N ARG A 327 -27.64 2.26 -3.93
CA ARG A 327 -27.40 1.39 -2.77
C ARG A 327 -25.94 1.41 -2.44
N PHE A 328 -25.61 1.56 -1.17
CA PHE A 328 -24.24 1.75 -0.73
C PHE A 328 -24.02 1.21 0.66
N VAL A 329 -22.74 1.08 1.00
CA VAL A 329 -22.29 0.75 2.35
C VAL A 329 -21.22 1.76 2.73
N ASN A 330 -21.43 2.44 3.85
CA ASN A 330 -20.48 3.36 4.43
C ASN A 330 -19.57 2.65 5.42
N GLN A 331 -18.27 2.74 5.19
CA GLN A 331 -17.21 2.35 6.12
C GLN A 331 -16.54 3.61 6.68
N THR A 332 -15.55 3.51 7.55
CA THR A 332 -14.83 4.65 8.16
C THR A 332 -13.92 5.39 7.18
N TYR A 333 -13.31 4.68 6.23
CA TYR A 333 -12.37 5.25 5.24
C TYR A 333 -12.81 5.07 3.79
N SER A 334 -13.90 4.36 3.54
CA SER A 334 -14.44 4.14 2.20
C SER A 334 -15.97 4.07 2.17
N THR A 335 -16.52 4.27 0.97
CA THR A 335 -17.92 4.00 0.62
C THR A 335 -17.90 3.24 -0.69
N TYR A 336 -18.63 2.13 -0.80
CA TYR A 336 -18.86 1.46 -2.08
C TYR A 336 -20.35 1.42 -2.38
N PHE A 337 -20.68 1.52 -3.66
CA PHE A 337 -22.04 1.74 -4.11
C PHE A 337 -22.32 1.08 -5.46
N ILE A 338 -23.60 0.82 -5.66
CA ILE A 338 -24.21 0.55 -6.96
C ILE A 338 -25.28 1.61 -7.17
N TYR A 339 -25.37 2.16 -8.37
CA TYR A 339 -26.51 2.97 -8.77
C TYR A 339 -27.30 2.20 -9.84
N SER A 340 -28.61 2.40 -9.88
CA SER A 340 -29.46 2.03 -11.00
C SER A 340 -30.29 3.24 -11.37
N ASP A 341 -30.26 3.62 -12.64
CA ASP A 341 -31.21 4.58 -13.20
C ASP A 341 -32.45 3.86 -13.73
N MET A 342 -33.53 4.62 -13.92
CA MET A 342 -34.79 4.15 -14.51
C MET A 342 -34.96 4.79 -15.88
N GLU A 343 -34.96 3.97 -16.91
CA GLU A 343 -35.20 4.36 -18.30
C GLU A 343 -36.67 4.19 -18.67
N TYR A 344 -37.25 5.22 -19.25
CA TYR A 344 -38.54 5.12 -19.91
C TYR A 344 -38.42 4.43 -21.27
N ARG A 345 -39.14 3.32 -21.47
CA ARG A 345 -39.18 2.62 -22.76
C ARG A 345 -40.40 3.01 -23.57
N TYR A 346 -40.15 3.60 -24.74
CA TYR A 346 -41.19 4.17 -25.59
C TYR A 346 -42.26 3.15 -26.06
N TYR A 347 -41.85 1.90 -26.31
CA TYR A 347 -42.71 0.89 -26.91
C TYR A 347 -43.84 0.40 -25.99
N ASP A 348 -43.58 0.24 -24.69
CA ASP A 348 -44.57 -0.25 -23.71
C ASP A 348 -45.03 0.83 -22.72
N GLY A 349 -44.39 2.00 -22.75
CA GLY A 349 -44.72 3.13 -21.89
C GLY A 349 -44.41 2.91 -20.42
N LYS A 350 -43.45 2.04 -20.09
CA LYS A 350 -43.05 1.72 -18.73
C LYS A 350 -41.63 2.18 -18.44
N TYR A 351 -41.34 2.40 -17.17
CA TYR A 351 -39.99 2.65 -16.68
C TYR A 351 -39.37 1.33 -16.23
N TYR A 352 -38.17 1.05 -16.73
CA TYR A 352 -37.38 -0.11 -16.34
C TYR A 352 -36.05 0.39 -15.79
N PRO A 353 -35.48 -0.29 -14.80
CA PRO A 353 -34.08 -0.08 -14.52
C PRO A 353 -33.26 -0.48 -15.76
N ASP A 354 -32.28 0.33 -16.13
CA ASP A 354 -31.50 0.13 -17.36
C ASP A 354 -30.05 -0.21 -17.08
N ALA A 355 -29.31 0.80 -16.61
CA ALA A 355 -27.88 0.74 -16.44
C ALA A 355 -27.54 0.79 -14.96
N SER A 356 -26.91 -0.29 -14.49
CA SER A 356 -26.26 -0.25 -13.19
C SER A 356 -24.78 0.05 -13.36
N SER A 357 -24.30 1.18 -12.86
CA SER A 357 -22.86 1.27 -12.56
C SER A 357 -22.61 1.07 -11.08
N MET A 358 -21.36 0.75 -10.80
CA MET A 358 -20.86 0.52 -9.46
C MET A 358 -19.54 1.23 -9.30
N GLY A 359 -19.18 1.51 -8.06
CA GLY A 359 -17.95 2.19 -7.75
C GLY A 359 -17.69 2.23 -6.26
N TYR A 360 -16.54 2.79 -5.93
CA TYR A 360 -16.16 3.05 -4.56
C TYR A 360 -15.36 4.34 -4.47
N ILE A 361 -15.49 4.98 -3.32
CA ILE A 361 -14.79 6.19 -2.90
C ILE A 361 -14.00 5.81 -1.67
N PHE A 362 -12.77 6.29 -1.57
CA PHE A 362 -11.96 6.06 -0.38
C PHE A 362 -11.07 7.26 -0.07
N LYS A 363 -10.70 7.38 1.20
CA LYS A 363 -9.87 8.48 1.68
C LYS A 363 -8.43 8.15 1.33
N GLU A 364 -7.81 8.98 0.49
CA GLU A 364 -6.39 8.88 0.21
C GLU A 364 -5.60 9.36 1.42
N LEU A 365 -5.23 8.40 2.26
CA LEU A 365 -4.31 8.58 3.36
C LEU A 365 -2.99 7.91 2.98
N PRO A 366 -1.84 8.52 3.28
CA PRO A 366 -0.57 7.83 3.19
C PRO A 366 -0.69 6.51 3.97
N GLN A 367 -0.57 5.38 3.28
CA GLN A 367 -0.57 4.10 3.98
C GLN A 367 0.70 4.00 4.79
N ASP A 368 0.55 3.63 6.07
CA ASP A 368 1.71 3.42 6.92
C ASP A 368 2.56 2.31 6.29
N ASN A 369 3.84 2.57 6.03
CA ASN A 369 4.79 1.57 5.54
C ASN A 369 4.85 0.34 6.48
N ASN A 370 4.43 0.49 7.73
CA ASN A 370 4.30 -0.60 8.71
C ASN A 370 3.16 -1.59 8.40
N VAL A 371 2.27 -1.33 7.45
CA VAL A 371 1.26 -2.32 7.01
C VAL A 371 1.94 -3.62 6.53
N TRP A 372 3.15 -3.53 5.96
CA TRP A 372 3.98 -4.67 5.56
C TRP A 372 4.84 -5.25 6.70
N ALA A 373 4.98 -4.53 7.80
CA ALA A 373 5.85 -4.88 8.93
C ALA A 373 5.04 -5.10 10.21
N ARG A 374 3.81 -5.62 10.08
CA ARG A 374 3.00 -5.98 11.24
C ARG A 374 3.72 -7.06 12.07
N PRO A 375 3.69 -6.96 13.41
CA PRO A 375 4.10 -8.04 14.29
C PRO A 375 3.45 -9.38 13.88
N SER A 376 4.14 -10.51 14.08
CA SER A 376 3.69 -11.83 13.59
C SER A 376 2.33 -12.26 14.13
N ASP A 377 1.96 -11.79 15.31
CA ASP A 377 0.65 -11.97 15.96
C ASP A 377 -0.47 -11.11 15.36
N GLN A 378 -0.13 -10.12 14.52
CA GLN A 378 -1.06 -9.25 13.78
C GLN A 378 -0.91 -9.38 12.26
N ALA A 379 -0.13 -10.38 11.80
CA ALA A 379 0.15 -10.57 10.39
C ALA A 379 -1.08 -11.03 9.60
N ILE A 380 -2.03 -11.71 10.24
CA ILE A 380 -3.27 -12.18 9.60
C ILE A 380 -4.42 -11.30 10.06
N VAL A 381 -5.03 -10.57 9.11
CA VAL A 381 -6.19 -9.71 9.35
C VAL A 381 -7.40 -10.31 8.62
N THR A 382 -8.51 -10.44 9.33
CA THR A 382 -9.78 -10.88 8.75
C THR A 382 -10.68 -9.68 8.54
N TYR A 383 -11.16 -9.50 7.31
CA TYR A 383 -12.11 -8.46 6.93
C TYR A 383 -13.47 -9.09 6.67
N GLN A 384 -14.53 -8.45 7.19
CA GLN A 384 -15.90 -8.88 6.95
C GLN A 384 -16.74 -7.72 6.41
N GLY A 385 -17.63 -8.01 5.47
CA GLY A 385 -18.51 -7.00 4.88
C GLY A 385 -19.48 -7.58 3.87
N ARG A 386 -19.88 -6.78 2.87
CA ARG A 386 -20.91 -7.15 1.89
C ARG A 386 -20.41 -7.03 0.46
N THR A 387 -21.09 -7.76 -0.42
CA THR A 387 -21.03 -7.58 -1.87
C THR A 387 -22.34 -6.98 -2.38
N LEU A 388 -22.26 -6.14 -3.40
CA LEU A 388 -23.38 -5.52 -4.09
C LEU A 388 -23.25 -5.76 -5.60
N SER A 389 -24.36 -6.08 -6.28
CA SER A 389 -24.39 -6.29 -7.72
C SER A 389 -25.82 -6.22 -8.27
N TYR A 390 -25.92 -6.09 -9.59
CA TYR A 390 -27.13 -6.37 -10.36
C TYR A 390 -26.83 -7.52 -11.32
N VAL A 391 -27.59 -8.59 -11.21
CA VAL A 391 -27.39 -9.81 -12.03
C VAL A 391 -28.18 -9.73 -13.34
N ASP A 392 -29.30 -9.02 -13.26
CA ASP A 392 -30.14 -8.58 -14.35
C ASP A 392 -30.51 -7.12 -14.07
N LYS A 393 -31.04 -6.42 -15.08
CA LYS A 393 -31.48 -5.02 -14.95
C LYS A 393 -32.41 -4.77 -13.74
N ASN A 394 -33.11 -5.79 -13.22
CA ASN A 394 -34.11 -5.63 -12.16
C ASN A 394 -33.81 -6.39 -10.86
N THR A 395 -32.75 -7.22 -10.82
CA THR A 395 -32.52 -8.14 -9.69
C THR A 395 -31.31 -7.70 -8.91
N LEU A 396 -31.56 -7.10 -7.74
CA LEU A 396 -30.51 -6.81 -6.77
C LEU A 396 -29.91 -8.11 -6.25
N ALA A 397 -28.58 -8.17 -6.26
CA ALA A 397 -27.83 -9.29 -5.71
C ALA A 397 -26.86 -8.84 -4.63
N GLN A 398 -26.78 -9.61 -3.56
CA GLN A 398 -25.93 -9.33 -2.40
C GLN A 398 -25.41 -10.61 -1.75
N GLY A 399 -24.30 -10.48 -1.03
CA GLY A 399 -23.67 -11.59 -0.30
C GLY A 399 -22.75 -11.09 0.80
N ASP A 400 -22.25 -12.03 1.61
CA ASP A 400 -21.35 -11.76 2.72
C ASP A 400 -19.93 -12.11 2.32
N ILE A 401 -19.05 -11.11 2.32
CA ILE A 401 -17.63 -11.31 1.99
C ILE A 401 -16.80 -11.45 3.27
N THR A 402 -15.93 -12.46 3.27
CA THR A 402 -14.85 -12.61 4.24
C THR A 402 -13.53 -12.67 3.49
N LEU A 403 -12.61 -11.77 3.81
CA LEU A 403 -11.24 -11.78 3.28
C LEU A 403 -10.25 -12.00 4.41
N LYS A 404 -9.20 -12.78 4.15
CA LYS A 404 -8.06 -12.99 5.04
C LYS A 404 -6.81 -12.49 4.34
N ALA A 405 -6.25 -11.40 4.83
CA ALA A 405 -4.96 -10.89 4.37
C ALA A 405 -3.87 -11.36 5.34
N ASN A 406 -2.89 -12.07 4.82
CA ASN A 406 -1.67 -12.44 5.53
C ASN A 406 -0.54 -11.54 5.04
N PHE A 407 -0.27 -10.48 5.79
CA PHE A 407 0.76 -9.49 5.50
C PHE A 407 2.18 -10.03 5.69
N ALA A 408 2.37 -11.10 6.49
CA ALA A 408 3.69 -11.74 6.61
C ALA A 408 4.02 -12.57 5.35
N ASP A 409 3.03 -13.28 4.82
CA ASP A 409 3.18 -14.09 3.61
C ASP A 409 2.88 -13.30 2.33
N ASN A 410 2.51 -12.02 2.43
CA ASN A 410 2.05 -11.18 1.32
C ASN A 410 0.95 -11.83 0.49
N THR A 411 -0.04 -12.46 1.13
CA THR A 411 -1.14 -13.14 0.44
C THR A 411 -2.50 -12.67 0.92
N VAL A 412 -3.51 -12.79 0.07
CA VAL A 412 -4.92 -12.59 0.42
C VAL A 412 -5.79 -13.66 -0.22
N SER A 413 -6.75 -14.15 0.52
CA SER A 413 -7.77 -15.11 0.07
C SER A 413 -9.10 -14.81 0.74
N GLY A 414 -10.17 -15.46 0.34
CA GLY A 414 -11.47 -15.23 0.96
C GLY A 414 -12.62 -16.02 0.37
N THR A 415 -13.82 -15.67 0.81
CA THR A 415 -15.06 -16.30 0.36
C THR A 415 -16.18 -15.27 0.28
N VAL A 416 -17.12 -15.48 -0.65
CA VAL A 416 -18.43 -14.81 -0.65
C VAL A 416 -19.51 -15.86 -0.41
N THR A 417 -20.27 -15.68 0.67
CA THR A 417 -21.29 -16.61 1.14
C THR A 417 -22.65 -15.92 1.24
N ASN A 418 -23.70 -16.66 1.64
CA ASN A 418 -25.06 -16.12 1.85
C ASN A 418 -25.58 -15.32 0.64
N ARG A 419 -25.22 -15.78 -0.56
CA ARG A 419 -25.47 -15.12 -1.83
C ARG A 419 -26.95 -15.18 -2.17
N ARG A 420 -27.56 -14.03 -2.43
CA ARG A 420 -28.98 -13.90 -2.82
C ARG A 420 -29.09 -13.04 -4.07
N GLY A 421 -30.01 -13.41 -4.96
CA GLY A 421 -30.29 -12.66 -6.20
C GLY A 421 -29.33 -12.95 -7.35
N TYR A 422 -28.41 -13.90 -7.22
CA TYR A 422 -27.47 -14.31 -8.27
C TYR A 422 -28.03 -15.45 -9.14
N LYS A 423 -27.59 -15.53 -10.41
CA LYS A 423 -27.93 -16.65 -11.30
C LYS A 423 -27.28 -17.92 -10.77
N ASN A 424 -26.00 -17.82 -10.39
CA ASN A 424 -25.32 -18.86 -9.64
C ASN A 424 -25.29 -18.51 -8.14
N ASN A 425 -26.06 -19.23 -7.32
CA ASN A 425 -26.11 -19.02 -5.85
C ASN A 425 -25.10 -19.87 -5.06
N GLN A 426 -24.17 -20.58 -5.71
CA GLN A 426 -23.07 -21.25 -5.01
C GLN A 426 -22.17 -20.24 -4.32
N ASP A 427 -21.51 -20.60 -3.22
CA ASP A 427 -20.49 -19.73 -2.62
C ASP A 427 -19.35 -19.45 -3.61
N ILE A 428 -18.66 -18.32 -3.45
CA ILE A 428 -17.49 -17.98 -4.25
C ILE A 428 -16.27 -18.16 -3.37
N VAL A 429 -15.27 -18.87 -3.87
CA VAL A 429 -13.92 -18.91 -3.30
C VAL A 429 -13.07 -17.88 -4.04
N LEU A 430 -12.47 -16.97 -3.28
CA LEU A 430 -11.45 -16.03 -3.76
C LEU A 430 -10.09 -16.70 -3.57
N LEU A 431 -9.50 -17.16 -4.68
CA LEU A 431 -8.27 -17.96 -4.65
C LEU A 431 -7.11 -17.12 -4.12
N THR A 432 -6.25 -17.75 -3.32
CA THR A 432 -5.08 -17.08 -2.74
C THR A 432 -4.25 -16.38 -3.82
N THR A 433 -4.04 -15.08 -3.63
CA THR A 433 -3.24 -14.26 -4.54
C THR A 433 -2.26 -13.37 -3.77
N PRO A 434 -1.15 -12.93 -4.39
CA PRO A 434 -0.24 -12.00 -3.76
C PRO A 434 -0.88 -10.63 -3.47
N ILE A 435 -0.50 -10.03 -2.35
CA ILE A 435 -0.68 -8.60 -2.11
C ILE A 435 0.39 -7.87 -2.93
N LEU A 436 -0.04 -6.95 -3.78
CA LEU A 436 0.78 -6.20 -4.72
C LEU A 436 0.67 -4.70 -4.44
N GLN A 437 1.60 -3.92 -5.02
CA GLN A 437 1.51 -2.47 -5.06
C GLN A 437 1.01 -2.02 -6.45
N PRO A 438 -0.32 -1.95 -6.71
CA PRO A 438 -0.84 -1.47 -7.98
C PRO A 438 -0.60 0.04 -8.14
N GLY A 439 0.56 0.40 -8.71
CA GLY A 439 0.93 1.79 -9.01
C GLY A 439 1.51 2.57 -7.82
N ILE A 440 1.60 3.89 -7.96
CA ILE A 440 2.29 4.77 -6.99
C ILE A 440 1.52 4.79 -5.67
N GLY A 441 2.04 4.12 -4.64
CA GLY A 441 1.63 4.31 -3.24
C GLY A 441 0.37 3.57 -2.77
N LYS A 442 -0.20 2.65 -3.55
CA LYS A 442 -1.40 1.88 -3.17
C LYS A 442 -1.08 0.42 -2.93
N ILE A 443 -1.61 -0.17 -1.86
CA ILE A 443 -1.55 -1.61 -1.60
C ILE A 443 -2.86 -2.25 -2.05
N GLY A 444 -2.77 -3.31 -2.83
CA GLY A 444 -3.95 -4.00 -3.34
C GLY A 444 -3.64 -5.44 -3.75
N PHE A 445 -4.55 -6.04 -4.48
CA PHE A 445 -4.45 -7.43 -4.91
C PHE A 445 -5.30 -7.66 -6.14
N ALA A 446 -4.96 -8.68 -6.91
CA ALA A 446 -5.76 -9.17 -8.02
C ALA A 446 -5.59 -10.69 -8.11
N GLY A 447 -6.69 -11.43 -8.20
CA GLY A 447 -6.69 -12.89 -8.18
C GLY A 447 -7.84 -13.48 -8.99
N GLN A 448 -7.99 -14.79 -8.88
CA GLN A 448 -8.99 -15.59 -9.58
C GLN A 448 -10.08 -16.06 -8.62
N ILE A 449 -11.25 -16.41 -9.14
CA ILE A 449 -12.35 -16.97 -8.34
C ILE A 449 -12.80 -18.34 -8.84
N GLN A 450 -13.44 -19.11 -7.95
CA GLN A 450 -14.19 -20.32 -8.30
C GLN A 450 -15.54 -20.35 -7.59
N TYR A 451 -16.57 -20.91 -8.24
CA TYR A 451 -17.87 -21.20 -7.63
C TYR A 451 -17.86 -22.57 -6.95
N GLY A 452 -18.44 -22.62 -5.75
CA GLY A 452 -18.54 -23.82 -4.94
C GLY A 452 -17.28 -24.07 -4.12
N SER A 453 -16.78 -25.30 -4.14
CA SER A 453 -15.54 -25.67 -3.45
C SER A 453 -14.32 -25.46 -4.34
N TYR A 454 -13.19 -25.15 -3.73
CA TYR A 454 -11.91 -25.04 -4.43
C TYR A 454 -11.50 -26.37 -5.06
N ASP A 455 -11.16 -26.34 -6.35
CA ASP A 455 -10.56 -27.46 -7.08
C ASP A 455 -9.34 -26.96 -7.87
N GLN A 456 -8.15 -27.47 -7.52
CA GLN A 456 -6.89 -27.10 -8.15
C GLN A 456 -6.80 -27.48 -9.64
N ASN A 457 -7.63 -28.42 -10.10
CA ASN A 457 -7.64 -28.87 -11.50
C ASN A 457 -8.70 -28.14 -12.35
N ARG A 458 -9.50 -27.27 -11.74
CA ARG A 458 -10.58 -26.55 -12.41
C ARG A 458 -10.12 -25.15 -12.82
N GLU A 459 -10.53 -24.74 -14.01
CA GLU A 459 -10.31 -23.37 -14.48
C GLU A 459 -11.03 -22.33 -13.60
N ALA A 460 -10.55 -21.09 -13.62
CA ALA A 460 -11.17 -20.00 -12.89
C ALA A 460 -12.52 -19.60 -13.51
N ASP A 461 -13.52 -19.33 -12.68
CA ASP A 461 -14.84 -18.86 -13.12
C ASP A 461 -14.90 -17.34 -13.31
N GLY A 462 -13.80 -16.65 -13.00
CA GLY A 462 -13.67 -15.20 -13.06
C GLY A 462 -12.47 -14.68 -12.27
N SER A 463 -12.46 -13.38 -12.01
CA SER A 463 -11.38 -12.69 -11.31
C SER A 463 -11.91 -11.76 -10.22
N TYR A 464 -11.01 -11.31 -9.35
CA TYR A 464 -11.31 -10.28 -8.37
C TYR A 464 -10.10 -9.37 -8.18
N ASP A 465 -10.32 -8.11 -7.84
CA ASP A 465 -9.27 -7.19 -7.46
C ASP A 465 -9.75 -6.24 -6.38
N GLY A 466 -8.82 -5.70 -5.60
CA GLY A 466 -9.16 -4.78 -4.52
C GLY A 466 -7.97 -3.99 -4.02
N ILE A 467 -8.26 -3.01 -3.18
CA ILE A 467 -7.28 -2.18 -2.50
C ILE A 467 -7.56 -2.16 -1.01
N PHE A 468 -6.49 -2.12 -0.23
CA PHE A 468 -6.60 -1.83 1.19
C PHE A 468 -6.77 -0.33 1.39
N VAL A 469 -7.57 0.06 2.37
CA VAL A 469 -7.93 1.45 2.67
C VAL A 469 -7.74 1.71 4.16
N GLY A 470 -7.36 2.95 4.49
CA GLY A 470 -7.07 3.40 5.84
C GLY A 470 -5.57 3.33 6.17
N PRO A 471 -5.11 4.12 7.16
CA PRO A 471 -3.68 4.23 7.49
C PRO A 471 -3.05 2.89 7.86
N LYS A 472 -3.84 2.00 8.46
CA LYS A 472 -3.43 0.66 8.87
C LYS A 472 -4.21 -0.40 8.10
N ALA A 473 -4.60 -0.15 6.85
CA ALA A 473 -5.37 -1.11 6.05
C ALA A 473 -6.57 -1.68 6.83
N GLU A 474 -7.33 -0.84 7.53
CA GLU A 474 -8.50 -1.22 8.33
C GLU A 474 -9.67 -1.68 7.45
N GLU A 475 -9.65 -1.30 6.18
CA GLU A 475 -10.72 -1.56 5.23
C GLU A 475 -10.18 -2.12 3.92
N VAL A 476 -11.07 -2.72 3.15
CA VAL A 476 -10.81 -3.19 1.81
C VAL A 476 -12.03 -2.92 0.95
N VAL A 477 -11.80 -2.43 -0.27
CA VAL A 477 -12.83 -2.25 -1.31
C VAL A 477 -12.32 -2.78 -2.63
N GLY A 478 -13.20 -3.31 -3.46
CA GLY A 478 -12.80 -3.91 -4.72
C GLY A 478 -13.94 -4.47 -5.54
N THR A 479 -13.57 -5.15 -6.62
CA THR A 479 -14.50 -5.74 -7.59
C THR A 479 -14.31 -7.25 -7.72
N ILE A 480 -15.41 -7.96 -7.97
CA ILE A 480 -15.41 -9.36 -8.41
C ILE A 480 -16.06 -9.41 -9.79
N PHE A 481 -15.40 -10.05 -10.73
CA PHE A 481 -15.88 -10.26 -12.09
C PHE A 481 -16.09 -11.76 -12.35
N SER A 482 -17.20 -12.11 -12.99
CA SER A 482 -17.44 -13.46 -13.47
C SER A 482 -18.24 -13.44 -14.78
N GLY A 483 -18.00 -14.41 -15.66
CA GLY A 483 -18.76 -14.50 -16.91
C GLY A 483 -20.26 -14.79 -16.72
N VAL A 484 -20.65 -15.39 -15.58
CA VAL A 484 -22.02 -15.84 -15.31
C VAL A 484 -22.89 -14.77 -14.66
N ASP A 485 -22.35 -14.06 -13.68
CA ASP A 485 -23.10 -13.12 -12.82
C ASP A 485 -22.64 -11.66 -12.99
N GLY A 486 -21.72 -11.39 -13.92
CA GLY A 486 -21.24 -10.04 -14.23
C GLY A 486 -20.31 -9.43 -13.16
N HIS A 487 -20.32 -8.10 -13.10
CA HIS A 487 -19.52 -7.31 -12.16
C HIS A 487 -20.22 -7.18 -10.80
N ARG A 488 -19.41 -7.21 -9.74
CA ARG A 488 -19.84 -7.01 -8.36
C ARG A 488 -18.86 -6.08 -7.68
N ILE A 489 -19.36 -5.23 -6.81
CA ILE A 489 -18.54 -4.42 -5.92
C ILE A 489 -18.59 -5.02 -4.52
N PHE A 490 -17.50 -4.94 -3.78
CA PHE A 490 -17.45 -5.35 -2.39
C PHE A 490 -16.70 -4.34 -1.54
N GLY A 491 -16.99 -4.38 -0.25
CA GLY A 491 -16.13 -3.79 0.75
C GLY A 491 -16.29 -4.47 2.10
N ALA A 492 -15.19 -4.51 2.85
CA ALA A 492 -15.12 -5.15 4.16
C ALA A 492 -14.22 -4.37 5.12
N SER A 493 -14.48 -4.50 6.42
CA SER A 493 -13.70 -3.87 7.49
C SER A 493 -13.06 -4.93 8.36
N SER A 494 -11.85 -4.65 8.86
CA SER A 494 -11.13 -5.54 9.76
C SER A 494 -11.90 -5.73 11.07
N GLN A 495 -12.01 -6.98 11.53
CA GLN A 495 -12.57 -7.34 12.84
C GLN A 495 -11.51 -7.29 13.94
#